data_AF-A0A0W8INF6-F1
#
_entry.id   AF-A0A0W8INF6-F1
#
_cell.length_a   1.000
_cell.length_b   1.000
_cell.length_c   1.000
_cell.angle_alpha   90.00
_cell.angle_beta   90.00
_cell.angle_gamma   90.00
#
_symmetry.space_group_name_H-M   'P 1'
#
loop_
_entity.id
_entity.type
_entity.pdbx_description
1 polymer ?
#
loop_
_entity_poly.entity_id
_entity_poly.type
_entity_poly.pdbx_seq_one_letter_code
_entity_poly.pdbx_strand_id
1 'polypeptide(L)'
;MWAEQAIPKLQSVASTYGGYITYQDLGDHLFETTKVRTTNLLNRWITNPLFDVLDHCVEHDLPAITALVVRKQSGVVGPGFNAWLQRQNRGPIDDVYELETVAAQERLAAYRLYCPDVPDNAVPLPTPQLAKKINAGSLNWPWAAPSCRSCGRSLQFYEKCPSCS
;
A
#
# COMPACT_ATOMS: atom_id res chain seq x y z
N MET A 1 3.99 2.51 21.60
CA MET A 1 4.88 3.67 21.37
C MET A 1 5.15 3.97 19.88
N TRP A 2 5.79 3.10 19.08
CA TRP A 2 5.93 3.35 17.62
C TRP A 2 4.70 2.92 16.81
N ALA A 3 4.12 1.75 17.09
CA ALA A 3 2.89 1.29 16.44
C ALA A 3 1.73 2.28 16.61
N GLU A 4 1.55 2.81 17.82
CA GLU A 4 0.56 3.86 18.16
C GLU A 4 0.68 5.12 17.29
N GLN A 5 1.87 5.45 16.77
CA GLN A 5 2.05 6.57 15.84
C GLN A 5 2.00 6.12 14.37
N ALA A 6 2.40 4.88 14.08
CA ALA A 6 2.31 4.31 12.74
C ALA A 6 0.85 4.14 12.29
N ILE A 7 -0.04 3.64 13.17
CA ILE A 7 -1.46 3.42 12.86
C ILE A 7 -2.13 4.70 12.32
N PRO A 8 -2.20 5.82 13.07
CA PRO A 8 -2.87 7.03 12.58
C PRO A 8 -2.18 7.60 11.33
N LYS A 9 -0.86 7.45 11.19
CA LYS A 9 -0.17 7.86 9.97
C LYS A 9 -0.62 7.05 8.76
N LEU A 10 -0.71 5.74 8.89
CA LEU A 10 -1.13 4.85 7.79
C LEU A 10 -2.62 5.03 7.47
N GLN A 11 -3.47 5.25 8.47
CA GLN A 11 -4.87 5.62 8.26
C GLN A 11 -5.01 6.94 7.50
N SER A 12 -4.19 7.94 7.84
CA SER A 12 -4.13 9.21 7.10
C SER A 12 -3.63 9.02 5.66
N VAL A 13 -2.71 8.09 5.39
CA VAL A 13 -2.31 7.74 4.02
C VAL A 13 -3.45 7.04 3.28
N ALA A 14 -4.18 6.15 3.97
CA ALA A 14 -5.33 5.43 3.43
C ALA A 14 -6.53 6.33 3.13
N SER A 15 -6.59 7.55 3.69
CA SER A 15 -7.68 8.49 3.43
C SER A 15 -7.63 9.12 2.04
N THR A 16 -6.61 8.77 1.23
CA THR A 16 -6.49 9.16 -0.19
C THR A 16 -6.45 7.92 -1.05
N TYR A 17 -7.39 7.77 -1.98
CA TYR A 17 -7.39 6.64 -2.92
C TYR A 17 -6.11 6.65 -3.78
N GLY A 18 -5.36 5.54 -3.73
CA GLY A 18 -4.05 5.42 -4.38
C GLY A 18 -2.88 5.99 -3.56
N GLY A 19 -3.13 6.42 -2.31
CA GLY A 19 -2.10 6.87 -1.39
C GLY A 19 -1.20 5.73 -0.91
N TYR A 20 0.10 5.97 -0.84
CA TYR A 20 1.08 5.05 -0.28
C TYR A 20 2.21 5.84 0.38
N ILE A 21 3.02 5.17 1.19
CA ILE A 21 4.18 5.76 1.85
C ILE A 21 5.40 4.86 1.66
N THR A 22 6.60 5.44 1.63
CA THR A 22 7.82 4.61 1.60
C THR A 22 8.22 4.21 3.01
N TYR A 23 8.96 3.09 3.15
CA TYR A 23 9.58 2.71 4.42
C TYR A 23 10.40 3.87 5.02
N GLN A 24 11.10 4.65 4.18
CA GLN A 24 11.91 5.78 4.63
C GLN A 24 11.02 6.88 5.22
N ASP A 25 9.99 7.30 4.48
CA ASP A 25 9.11 8.40 4.93
C ASP A 25 8.33 8.02 6.20
N LEU A 26 7.94 6.74 6.34
CA LEU A 26 7.34 6.25 7.58
C LEU A 26 8.36 6.27 8.73
N GLY A 27 9.59 5.82 8.48
CA GLY A 27 10.67 5.84 9.48
C GLY A 27 10.97 7.25 9.98
N ASP A 28 11.08 8.20 9.06
CA ASP A 28 11.31 9.61 9.37
C ASP A 28 10.15 10.18 10.20
N HIS A 29 8.90 9.88 9.82
CA HIS A 29 7.72 10.28 10.59
C HIS A 29 7.73 9.73 12.02
N LEU A 30 8.10 8.46 12.22
CA LEU A 30 8.16 7.85 13.55
C LEU A 30 9.25 8.46 14.42
N PHE A 31 10.41 8.80 13.84
CA PHE A 31 11.46 9.53 14.56
C PHE A 31 11.05 10.94 14.93
N GLU A 32 10.38 11.65 14.04
CA GLU A 32 9.91 13.02 14.28
C GLU A 32 8.86 13.10 15.37
N THR A 33 7.91 12.17 15.38
CA THR A 33 6.79 12.13 16.32
C THR A 33 7.18 11.61 17.69
N THR A 34 7.97 10.53 17.76
CA THR A 34 8.34 9.92 19.06
C THR A 34 9.59 10.52 19.69
N LYS A 35 10.40 11.27 18.94
CA LYS A 35 11.73 11.77 19.34
C LYS A 35 12.72 10.66 19.74
N VAL A 36 12.36 9.39 19.54
CA VAL A 36 13.23 8.23 19.79
C VAL A 36 14.00 7.93 18.50
N ARG A 37 15.33 8.07 18.55
CA ARG A 37 16.22 7.76 17.43
C ARG A 37 16.99 6.48 17.70
N THR A 38 17.35 5.78 16.63
CA THR A 38 18.24 4.62 16.69
C THR A 38 19.30 4.72 15.59
N THR A 39 20.48 4.19 15.88
CA THR A 39 21.57 4.04 14.89
C THR A 39 21.41 2.77 14.05
N ASN A 40 20.44 1.90 14.38
CA ASN A 40 20.15 0.70 13.61
C ASN A 40 19.62 1.06 12.22
N LEU A 41 19.99 0.24 11.23
CA LEU A 41 19.46 0.35 9.87
C LEU A 41 17.93 0.25 9.87
N LEU A 42 17.29 1.07 9.04
CA LEU A 42 15.83 1.19 8.93
C LEU A 42 15.12 -0.17 8.86
N ASN A 43 15.59 -1.04 7.96
CA ASN A 43 15.02 -2.36 7.74
C ASN A 43 15.08 -3.30 8.96
N ARG A 44 15.99 -3.07 9.90
CA ARG A 44 16.11 -3.89 11.11
C ARG A 44 15.11 -3.48 12.17
N TRP A 45 14.85 -2.19 12.32
CA TRP A 45 14.00 -1.71 13.42
C TRP A 45 12.55 -1.47 13.00
N ILE A 46 12.28 -1.06 11.76
CA ILE A 46 10.91 -0.71 11.31
C ILE A 46 10.00 -1.93 11.22
N THR A 47 10.56 -3.14 11.14
CA THR A 47 9.80 -4.39 11.07
C THR A 47 8.96 -4.63 12.32
N ASN A 48 9.49 -4.34 13.51
CA ASN A 48 8.78 -4.54 14.77
C ASN A 48 7.49 -3.71 14.87
N PRO A 49 7.51 -2.36 14.72
CA PRO A 49 6.28 -1.59 14.76
C PRO A 49 5.31 -1.94 13.63
N LEU A 50 5.78 -2.44 12.49
CA LEU A 50 4.88 -2.93 11.44
C LEU A 50 4.21 -4.25 11.81
N PHE A 51 4.87 -5.14 12.55
CA PHE A 51 4.24 -6.35 13.08
C PHE A 51 3.21 -6.01 14.16
N ASP A 52 3.51 -5.07 15.05
CA ASP A 52 2.53 -4.58 16.03
C ASP A 52 1.30 -3.95 15.33
N VAL A 53 1.49 -3.23 14.22
CA VAL A 53 0.38 -2.70 13.40
C VAL A 53 -0.43 -3.84 12.78
N LEU A 54 0.20 -4.91 12.31
CA LEU A 54 -0.52 -6.08 11.80
C LEU A 54 -1.34 -6.77 12.88
N ASP A 55 -0.79 -6.91 14.09
CA ASP A 55 -1.51 -7.49 15.23
C ASP A 55 -2.74 -6.64 15.58
N HIS A 56 -2.57 -5.32 15.64
CA HIS A 56 -3.69 -4.39 15.80
C HIS A 56 -4.75 -4.56 14.69
N CYS A 57 -4.33 -4.71 13.43
CA CYS A 57 -5.29 -4.94 12.34
C CYS A 57 -6.08 -6.25 12.53
N VAL A 58 -5.43 -7.33 12.96
CA VAL A 58 -6.12 -8.61 13.24
C VAL A 58 -7.10 -8.46 14.41
N GLU A 59 -6.65 -7.88 15.51
CA GLU A 59 -7.47 -7.72 16.73
C GLU A 59 -8.74 -6.89 16.49
N HIS A 60 -8.72 -5.98 15.53
CA HIS A 60 -9.81 -5.06 15.22
C HIS A 60 -10.54 -5.37 13.90
N ASP A 61 -10.27 -6.51 13.26
CA ASP A 61 -10.84 -6.90 11.96
C ASP A 61 -10.68 -5.82 10.87
N LEU A 62 -9.47 -5.22 10.83
CA LEU A 62 -9.11 -4.16 9.89
C LEU A 62 -8.28 -4.73 8.72
N PRO A 63 -8.36 -4.11 7.53
CA PRO A 63 -7.44 -4.43 6.44
C PRO A 63 -5.99 -4.12 6.82
N ALA A 64 -5.04 -4.82 6.21
CA ALA A 64 -3.63 -4.63 6.51
C ALA A 64 -3.10 -3.29 5.99
N ILE A 65 -3.21 -2.23 6.81
CA ILE A 65 -2.72 -0.89 6.45
C ILE A 65 -1.19 -0.83 6.24
N THR A 66 -0.45 -1.85 6.68
CA THR A 66 0.98 -2.00 6.35
C THR A 66 1.23 -2.25 4.86
N ALA A 67 0.21 -2.67 4.11
CA ALA A 67 0.26 -2.77 2.65
C ALA A 67 0.50 -1.42 1.94
N LEU A 68 0.27 -0.30 2.63
CA LEU A 68 0.57 1.06 2.16
C LEU A 68 2.07 1.37 2.16
N VAL A 69 2.88 0.57 2.87
CA VAL A 69 4.32 0.80 3.07
C VAL A 69 5.13 0.05 2.01
N VAL A 70 5.68 0.80 1.06
CA VAL A 70 6.39 0.22 -0.10
C VAL A 70 7.86 0.61 -0.13
N ARG A 71 8.65 -0.16 -0.88
CA ARG A 71 10.05 0.18 -1.17
C ARG A 71 10.09 1.30 -2.20
N LYS A 72 10.86 2.36 -1.92
CA LYS A 72 10.97 3.55 -2.78
C LYS A 72 11.37 3.23 -4.24
N GLN A 73 12.28 2.26 -4.44
CA GLN A 73 12.81 1.95 -5.76
C GLN A 73 11.86 1.08 -6.61
N SER A 74 11.32 0.01 -6.01
CA SER A 74 10.47 -0.95 -6.74
C SER A 74 8.99 -0.59 -6.71
N GLY A 75 8.54 0.18 -5.72
CA GLY A 75 7.14 0.48 -5.48
C GLY A 75 6.33 -0.73 -5.01
N VAL A 76 6.97 -1.78 -4.51
CA VAL A 76 6.28 -2.95 -3.97
C VAL A 76 6.51 -3.09 -2.46
N VAL A 77 5.63 -3.82 -1.77
CA VAL A 77 5.82 -4.20 -0.37
C VAL A 77 7.09 -5.03 -0.16
N GLY A 78 7.62 -5.00 1.06
CA GLY A 78 8.71 -5.89 1.46
C GLY A 78 8.24 -7.32 1.75
N PRO A 79 9.17 -8.31 1.80
CA PRO A 79 8.84 -9.70 2.13
C PRO A 79 8.23 -9.85 3.54
N GLY A 80 8.44 -8.88 4.43
CA GLY A 80 7.77 -8.82 5.73
C GLY A 80 6.24 -8.76 5.64
N PHE A 81 5.66 -8.40 4.49
CA PHE A 81 4.21 -8.44 4.28
C PHE A 81 3.65 -9.87 4.32
N ASN A 82 4.47 -10.91 4.11
CA ASN A 82 4.06 -12.30 4.34
C ASN A 82 3.59 -12.56 5.79
N ALA A 83 4.00 -11.73 6.76
CA ALA A 83 3.51 -11.81 8.12
C ALA A 83 1.99 -11.54 8.24
N TRP A 84 1.40 -10.79 7.30
CA TRP A 84 -0.05 -10.66 7.18
C TRP A 84 -0.69 -11.98 6.73
N LEU A 85 -0.16 -12.59 5.66
CA LEU A 85 -0.68 -13.86 5.14
C LEU A 85 -0.68 -14.95 6.19
N GLN A 86 0.40 -15.04 6.99
CA GLN A 86 0.50 -15.98 8.10
C GLN A 86 -0.62 -15.78 9.15
N ARG A 87 -0.92 -14.52 9.51
CA ARG A 87 -2.03 -14.18 10.43
C ARG A 87 -3.40 -14.55 9.86
N GLN A 88 -3.52 -14.54 8.54
CA GLN A 88 -4.72 -14.98 7.81
C GLN A 88 -4.73 -16.50 7.52
N ASN A 89 -3.84 -17.28 8.14
CA ASN A 89 -3.68 -18.72 7.90
C ASN A 89 -3.41 -19.09 6.43
N ARG A 90 -2.74 -18.19 5.69
CA ARG A 90 -2.31 -18.38 4.30
C ARG A 90 -0.80 -18.65 4.24
N GLY A 91 -0.39 -19.42 3.24
CA GLY A 91 1.04 -19.66 2.97
C GLY A 91 1.77 -18.39 2.51
N PRO A 92 3.09 -18.31 2.69
CA PRO A 92 3.89 -17.20 2.17
C PRO A 92 3.90 -17.23 0.64
N ILE A 93 4.06 -16.05 0.04
CA ILE A 93 4.26 -15.84 -1.38
C ILE A 93 5.68 -15.34 -1.61
N ASP A 94 6.44 -16.05 -2.45
CA ASP A 94 7.84 -15.73 -2.77
C ASP A 94 7.96 -14.77 -3.95
N ASP A 95 7.04 -14.83 -4.93
CA ASP A 95 7.04 -13.89 -6.04
C ASP A 95 6.64 -12.49 -5.57
N VAL A 96 7.52 -11.52 -5.81
CA VAL A 96 7.35 -10.15 -5.32
C VAL A 96 6.17 -9.43 -5.97
N TYR A 97 5.80 -9.78 -7.20
CA TYR A 97 4.67 -9.16 -7.89
C TYR A 97 3.36 -9.82 -7.49
N GLU A 98 3.35 -11.14 -7.28
CA GLU A 98 2.20 -11.85 -6.71
C GLU A 98 1.91 -11.33 -5.29
N LEU A 99 2.93 -11.20 -4.43
CA LEU A 99 2.76 -10.62 -3.08
C LEU A 99 2.20 -9.19 -3.15
N GLU A 100 2.67 -8.40 -4.13
CA GLU A 100 2.18 -7.04 -4.36
C GLU A 100 0.73 -6.99 -4.83
N THR A 101 0.24 -7.98 -5.60
CA THR A 101 -1.18 -8.04 -5.98
C THR A 101 -2.08 -8.20 -4.76
N VAL A 102 -1.67 -9.04 -3.80
CA VAL A 102 -2.40 -9.19 -2.53
C VAL A 102 -2.32 -7.91 -1.70
N ALA A 103 -1.14 -7.28 -1.63
CA ALA A 103 -1.00 -5.98 -0.96
C ALA A 103 -1.86 -4.89 -1.59
N ALA A 104 -2.04 -4.88 -2.91
CA ALA A 104 -2.93 -3.93 -3.58
C ALA A 104 -4.40 -4.14 -3.23
N GLN A 105 -4.84 -5.39 -3.01
CA GLN A 105 -6.19 -5.68 -2.53
C GLN A 105 -6.40 -5.15 -1.11
N GLU A 106 -5.45 -5.38 -0.20
CA GLU A 106 -5.48 -4.85 1.16
C GLU A 106 -5.47 -3.32 1.18
N ARG A 107 -4.69 -2.69 0.29
CA ARG A 107 -4.74 -1.24 0.09
C ARG A 107 -6.12 -0.76 -0.34
N LEU A 108 -6.77 -1.43 -1.30
CA LEU A 108 -8.14 -1.08 -1.70
C LEU A 108 -9.12 -1.22 -0.54
N ALA A 109 -9.02 -2.29 0.25
CA ALA A 109 -9.84 -2.47 1.45
C ALA A 109 -9.61 -1.34 2.48
N ALA A 110 -8.35 -0.95 2.71
CA ALA A 110 -8.02 0.20 3.55
C ALA A 110 -8.59 1.52 3.00
N TYR A 111 -8.48 1.78 1.69
CA TYR A 111 -9.07 2.97 1.10
C TYR A 111 -10.58 2.99 1.28
N ARG A 112 -11.27 1.86 1.05
CA ARG A 112 -12.74 1.79 1.26
C ARG A 112 -13.14 2.09 2.70
N LEU A 113 -12.28 1.78 3.66
CA LEU A 113 -12.53 2.06 5.08
C LEU A 113 -12.25 3.52 5.46
N TYR A 114 -11.19 4.13 4.91
CA TYR A 114 -10.68 5.42 5.39
C TYR A 114 -10.84 6.59 4.41
N CYS A 115 -11.11 6.33 3.13
CA CYS A 115 -11.26 7.34 2.08
C CYS A 115 -12.74 7.41 1.63
N PRO A 116 -13.43 8.55 1.86
CA PRO A 116 -14.84 8.68 1.49
C PRO A 116 -15.07 8.73 -0.03
N ASP A 117 -14.05 9.09 -0.80
CA ASP A 117 -14.14 9.36 -2.24
C ASP A 117 -13.70 8.17 -3.12
N VAL A 118 -13.66 6.95 -2.57
CA VAL A 118 -13.33 5.75 -3.35
C VAL A 118 -14.47 5.44 -4.31
N PRO A 119 -14.22 5.35 -5.63
CA PRO A 119 -15.26 4.97 -6.58
C PRO A 119 -15.79 3.55 -6.30
N ASP A 120 -17.09 3.30 -6.53
CA ASP A 120 -17.68 1.96 -6.37
C ASP A 120 -16.97 0.91 -7.23
N ASN A 121 -16.59 1.30 -8.46
CA ASN A 121 -15.85 0.48 -9.41
C ASN A 121 -14.32 0.58 -9.23
N ALA A 122 -13.84 1.03 -8.07
CA ALA A 122 -12.42 1.05 -7.76
C ALA A 122 -11.82 -0.35 -7.83
N VAL A 123 -10.57 -0.39 -8.29
CA VAL A 123 -9.78 -1.60 -8.43
C VAL A 123 -8.47 -1.46 -7.66
N PRO A 124 -7.81 -2.55 -7.28
CA PRO A 124 -6.47 -2.50 -6.71
C PRO A 124 -5.50 -1.75 -7.63
N LEU A 125 -5.01 -0.60 -7.16
CA LEU A 125 -4.08 0.23 -7.92
C LEU A 125 -2.64 -0.25 -7.73
N PRO A 126 -1.87 -0.43 -8.82
CA PRO A 126 -0.42 -0.57 -8.72
C PRO A 126 0.18 0.75 -8.22
N THR A 127 1.35 0.74 -7.58
CA THR A 127 2.07 2.01 -7.32
C THR A 127 2.52 2.69 -8.62
N PRO A 128 2.85 3.99 -8.61
CA PRO A 128 3.32 4.69 -9.82
C PRO A 128 4.56 4.05 -10.46
N GLN A 129 5.47 3.49 -9.67
CA GLN A 129 6.65 2.77 -10.18
C GLN A 129 6.24 1.51 -10.93
N LEU A 130 5.26 0.77 -10.41
CA LEU A 130 4.76 -0.46 -11.02
C LEU A 130 3.89 -0.18 -12.23
N ALA A 131 3.05 0.86 -12.18
CA ALA A 131 2.22 1.31 -13.29
C ALA A 131 3.04 1.61 -14.55
N LYS A 132 4.25 2.17 -14.42
CA LYS A 132 5.16 2.36 -15.56
C LYS A 132 5.49 1.05 -16.28
N LYS A 133 5.74 -0.03 -15.53
CA LYS A 133 6.04 -1.35 -16.11
C LYS A 133 4.81 -1.99 -16.76
N ILE A 134 3.66 -1.85 -16.10
CA ILE A 134 2.36 -2.37 -16.57
C ILE A 134 1.94 -1.67 -17.86
N ASN A 135 1.95 -0.33 -17.87
CA ASN A 135 1.58 0.48 -19.04
C ASN A 135 2.54 0.24 -20.22
N ALA A 136 3.80 -0.14 -19.95
CA ALA A 136 4.77 -0.55 -20.96
C ALA A 136 4.62 -2.03 -21.42
N GLY A 137 3.70 -2.79 -20.84
CA GLY A 137 3.46 -4.21 -21.16
C GLY A 137 4.52 -5.18 -20.64
N SER A 138 5.42 -4.72 -19.78
CA SER A 138 6.53 -5.52 -19.22
C SER A 138 6.18 -6.25 -17.93
N LEU A 139 5.00 -6.00 -17.38
CA LEU A 139 4.49 -6.67 -16.20
C LEU A 139 2.98 -6.88 -16.36
N ASN A 140 2.52 -8.10 -16.06
CA ASN A 140 1.09 -8.40 -16.02
C ASN A 140 0.50 -7.92 -14.67
N TRP A 141 -0.65 -7.24 -14.74
CA TRP A 141 -1.41 -6.82 -13.57
C TRP A 141 -2.84 -7.36 -13.67
N PRO A 142 -3.39 -7.99 -12.62
CA PRO A 142 -4.69 -8.66 -12.72
C PRO A 142 -5.87 -7.72 -13.02
N TRP A 143 -5.72 -6.43 -12.76
CA TRP A 143 -6.78 -5.45 -12.91
C TRP A 143 -6.50 -4.49 -14.06
N ALA A 144 -7.54 -4.13 -14.81
CA ALA A 144 -7.47 -3.05 -15.79
C ALA A 144 -7.60 -1.69 -15.09
N ALA A 145 -7.02 -0.64 -15.66
CA ALA A 145 -7.24 0.70 -15.14
C ALA A 145 -8.72 1.10 -15.33
N PRO A 146 -9.31 1.85 -14.38
CA PRO A 146 -10.67 2.35 -14.53
C PRO A 146 -10.82 3.21 -15.80
N SER A 147 -11.94 3.06 -16.50
CA SER A 147 -12.29 3.93 -17.62
C SER A 147 -12.55 5.36 -17.17
N CYS A 148 -12.40 6.32 -18.08
CA CYS A 148 -12.75 7.72 -17.82
C CYS A 148 -14.20 7.84 -17.35
N ARG A 149 -14.43 8.51 -16.22
CA ARG A 149 -15.77 8.71 -15.66
C ARG A 149 -16.68 9.62 -16.52
N SER A 150 -16.09 10.47 -17.36
CA SER A 150 -16.84 11.41 -18.21
C SER A 150 -17.26 10.78 -19.55
N CYS A 151 -16.32 10.13 -20.25
CA CYS A 151 -16.56 9.63 -21.62
C CYS A 151 -16.45 8.10 -21.78
N GLY A 152 -16.17 7.35 -20.72
CA GLY A 152 -16.09 5.89 -20.74
C GLY A 152 -14.86 5.31 -21.46
N ARG A 153 -13.94 6.14 -21.96
CA ARG A 153 -12.71 5.69 -22.64
C ARG A 153 -11.83 4.84 -21.72
N SER A 154 -11.32 3.71 -22.23
CA SER A 154 -10.28 2.91 -21.56
C SER A 154 -9.01 3.73 -21.37
N LEU A 155 -8.44 3.70 -20.18
CA LEU A 155 -7.23 4.43 -19.81
C LEU A 155 -6.11 3.47 -19.41
N GLN A 156 -4.88 3.98 -19.38
CA GLN A 156 -3.77 3.39 -18.65
C GLN A 156 -3.80 3.85 -17.18
N PHE A 157 -3.10 3.15 -16.30
CA PHE A 157 -3.00 3.58 -14.90
C PHE A 157 -2.35 4.96 -14.81
N TYR A 158 -2.97 5.86 -14.06
CA TYR A 158 -2.55 7.26 -13.85
C TYR A 158 -2.58 8.16 -15.10
N GLU A 159 -3.17 7.72 -16.20
CA GLU A 159 -3.36 8.55 -17.39
C GLU A 159 -4.48 9.58 -17.17
N LYS A 160 -4.24 10.83 -17.58
CA LYS A 160 -5.32 11.83 -17.72
C LYS A 160 -6.06 11.59 -19.03
N CYS A 161 -7.39 11.63 -19.00
CA CYS A 161 -8.17 11.40 -20.22
C CYS A 161 -7.88 12.47 -21.28
N PRO A 162 -7.30 12.13 -22.44
CA PRO A 162 -6.92 13.12 -23.45
C PRO A 162 -8.12 13.82 -24.11
N SER A 163 -9.31 13.24 -24.01
CA SER A 163 -10.54 13.78 -24.60
C SER A 163 -11.33 14.69 -23.66
N CYS A 164 -11.02 14.69 -22.36
CA CYS A 164 -11.74 15.46 -21.34
C CYS A 164 -10.83 16.39 -20.52
N SER A 165 -9.56 16.52 -20.94
CA SER A 165 -8.55 17.38 -20.31
C SER A 165 -8.44 18.72 -21.02
#